data_AF-A0A090WZA3-F1
#
_entry.id   AF-A0A090WZA3-F1
#
_cell.length_a   1.000
_cell.length_b   1.000
_cell.length_c   1.000
_cell.angle_alpha   90.00
_cell.angle_beta   90.00
_cell.angle_gamma   90.00
#
_symmetry.space_group_name_H-M   'P 1'
#
loop_
_entity.id
_entity.type
_entity.pdbx_description
1 polymer ?
#
loop_
_entity_poly.entity_id
_entity_poly.type
_entity_poly.pdbx_seq_one_letter_code
_entity_poly.pdbx_strand_id
1 'polypeptide(L)'
;MSLGFEFNKNNWLMDVEGFYKQVDGITASNQGFYNNFQFVNATGNYTAKGAEFLINKTANKYSTWLSYTYSQNNYKFQSFSPSVFPNNVDIRHSVSLAVNYNVLKQLELSIGGMWRSGQPYTKPVEGNETVRDGNDVLVNYSDPNSSNLDDFIRLDASINYAFQVTETVHGALRAGVFNVLGEQNVINRYYEVNPEDSNTAIQIDNKSLDLTPNLSLRFNF
;
A
#
# COMPACT_ATOMS: atom_id res chain seq x y z
N MET A 1 17.32 11.21 7.99
CA MET A 1 18.41 11.61 7.09
C MET A 1 18.18 10.94 5.77
N SER A 2 18.41 11.64 4.66
CA SER A 2 18.42 11.04 3.34
C SER A 2 19.51 11.69 2.49
N LEU A 3 19.92 10.97 1.44
CA LEU A 3 20.89 11.41 0.45
C LEU A 3 20.41 10.93 -0.90
N GLY A 4 20.31 11.84 -1.87
CA GLY A 4 19.84 11.52 -3.21
C GLY A 4 20.63 12.19 -4.31
N PHE A 5 20.46 11.66 -5.52
CA PHE A 5 21.03 12.15 -6.76
C PHE A 5 19.94 12.27 -7.81
N GLU A 6 19.72 13.49 -8.28
CA GLU A 6 18.81 13.77 -9.38
C GLU A 6 19.60 14.05 -10.67
N PHE A 7 19.12 13.48 -11.76
CA PHE A 7 19.60 13.77 -13.11
C PHE A 7 18.44 14.23 -13.99
N ASN A 8 18.58 15.40 -14.60
CA ASN A 8 17.59 15.95 -15.52
C ASN A 8 18.24 16.35 -16.85
N LYS A 9 17.89 15.66 -17.93
CA LYS A 9 18.40 15.96 -19.28
C LYS A 9 17.47 15.44 -20.37
N ASN A 10 17.26 16.23 -21.42
CA ASN A 10 16.49 15.84 -22.60
C ASN A 10 15.09 15.28 -22.24
N ASN A 11 14.41 15.90 -21.27
CA ASN A 11 13.12 15.48 -20.69
C ASN A 11 13.13 14.09 -20.02
N TRP A 12 14.30 13.54 -19.71
CA TRP A 12 14.45 12.48 -18.72
C TRP A 12 14.69 13.11 -17.36
N LEU A 13 13.96 12.65 -16.36
CA LEU A 13 14.24 12.85 -14.95
C LEU A 13 14.51 11.48 -14.34
N MET A 14 15.66 11.34 -13.70
CA MET A 14 16.02 10.16 -12.92
C MET A 14 16.37 10.64 -11.52
N ASP A 15 15.86 9.96 -10.52
CA ASP A 15 16.14 10.25 -9.13
C ASP A 15 16.42 8.94 -8.37
N VAL A 16 17.42 8.98 -7.52
CA VAL A 16 17.78 7.88 -6.62
C VAL A 16 18.01 8.48 -5.25
N GLU A 17 17.28 8.01 -4.25
CA GLU A 17 17.39 8.49 -2.87
C GLU A 17 17.56 7.32 -1.91
N GLY A 18 18.56 7.39 -1.03
CA GLY A 18 18.69 6.52 0.12
C GLY A 18 18.19 7.23 1.38
N PHE A 19 17.40 6.55 2.22
CA PHE A 19 16.84 7.15 3.43
C PHE A 19 17.07 6.30 4.68
N TYR A 20 17.18 6.99 5.81
CA TYR A 20 17.16 6.45 7.16
C TYR A 20 16.37 7.37 8.07
N LYS A 21 15.29 6.87 8.66
CA LYS A 21 14.37 7.58 9.53
C LYS A 21 14.21 6.81 10.83
N GLN A 22 14.43 7.49 11.95
CA GLN A 22 14.11 7.00 13.28
C GLN A 22 13.07 7.94 13.89
N VAL A 23 12.03 7.37 14.50
CA VAL A 23 10.97 8.12 15.17
C VAL A 23 10.77 7.55 16.55
N ASP A 24 11.01 8.37 17.56
CA ASP A 24 10.83 8.03 18.97
C ASP A 24 9.50 8.57 19.50
N GLY A 25 9.01 7.98 20.60
CA GLY A 25 7.82 8.46 21.31
C GLY A 25 6.49 8.00 20.71
N ILE A 26 6.47 6.95 19.90
CA ILE A 26 5.22 6.35 19.42
C ILE A 26 4.53 5.58 20.55
N THR A 27 3.20 5.55 20.54
CA THR A 27 2.40 4.75 21.47
C THR A 27 1.80 3.54 20.77
N ALA A 28 1.87 2.37 21.42
CA ALA A 28 1.32 1.12 20.90
C ALA A 28 -0.18 1.20 20.59
N SER A 29 -0.95 1.91 21.42
CA SER A 29 -2.39 2.15 21.24
C SER A 29 -2.77 2.85 19.93
N ASN A 30 -1.86 3.64 19.35
CA ASN A 30 -2.09 4.36 18.09
C ASN A 30 -1.52 3.63 16.86
N GLN A 31 -0.94 2.43 17.02
CA GLN A 31 -0.36 1.69 15.88
C GLN A 31 -1.36 0.77 15.18
N GLY A 32 -2.53 0.51 15.78
CA GLY A 32 -3.55 -0.36 15.20
C GLY A 32 -3.09 -1.82 15.11
N PHE A 33 -2.55 -2.37 16.20
CA PHE A 33 -2.11 -3.77 16.24
C PHE A 33 -3.29 -4.73 16.22
N TYR A 34 -3.24 -5.74 15.34
CA TYR A 34 -4.08 -6.93 15.37
C TYR A 34 -3.26 -8.13 15.87
N ASN A 35 -2.83 -8.07 17.13
CA ASN A 35 -2.01 -9.09 17.78
C ASN A 35 -2.09 -8.96 19.32
N ASN A 36 -1.22 -9.70 20.04
CA ASN A 36 -1.10 -9.69 21.50
C ASN A 36 -0.91 -8.29 22.13
N PHE A 37 -0.55 -7.27 21.34
CA PHE A 37 -0.32 -5.90 21.80
C PHE A 37 -1.46 -4.93 21.48
N GLN A 38 -2.59 -5.40 20.92
CA GLN A 38 -3.73 -4.56 20.51
C GLN A 38 -4.21 -3.59 21.59
N PHE A 39 -4.20 -4.02 22.85
CA PHE A 39 -4.68 -3.23 24.00
C PHE A 39 -3.57 -2.86 24.99
N VAL A 40 -2.30 -3.10 24.63
CA VAL A 40 -1.18 -2.85 25.53
C VAL A 40 -0.72 -1.40 25.40
N ASN A 41 -0.63 -0.70 26.53
CA ASN A 41 -0.05 0.64 26.59
C ASN A 41 1.48 0.54 26.73
N ALA A 42 2.19 0.94 25.68
CA ALA A 42 3.64 1.04 25.68
C ALA A 42 4.10 2.22 24.82
N THR A 43 5.24 2.80 25.17
CA THR A 43 5.94 3.78 24.35
C THR A 43 7.14 3.11 23.70
N GLY A 44 7.37 3.40 22.42
CA GLY A 44 8.45 2.81 21.65
C GLY A 44 9.01 3.76 20.61
N ASN A 45 9.66 3.18 19.62
CA ASN A 45 10.14 3.86 18.42
C ASN A 45 9.96 2.97 17.19
N TYR A 46 10.13 3.54 16.01
CA TYR A 46 10.33 2.74 14.79
C TYR A 46 11.52 3.27 14.01
N THR A 47 12.14 2.39 13.25
CA THR A 47 13.18 2.72 12.29
C THR A 47 12.75 2.28 10.90
N ALA A 48 12.75 3.22 9.96
CA ALA A 48 12.51 2.98 8.54
C ALA A 48 13.77 3.33 7.74
N LYS A 49 14.20 2.44 6.87
CA LYS A 49 15.38 2.66 6.01
C LYS A 49 15.19 2.00 4.67
N GLY A 50 15.82 2.54 3.63
CA GLY A 50 15.61 2.02 2.30
C GLY A 50 16.25 2.85 1.22
N ALA A 51 15.88 2.53 -0.02
CA ALA A 51 16.25 3.27 -1.20
C ALA A 51 15.05 3.35 -2.15
N GLU A 52 14.95 4.49 -2.81
CA GLU A 52 13.91 4.81 -3.78
C GLU A 52 14.58 5.19 -5.10
N PHE A 53 13.93 4.77 -6.19
CA PHE A 53 14.34 5.08 -7.55
C PHE A 53 13.12 5.57 -8.31
N LEU A 54 13.29 6.65 -9.06
CA LEU A 54 12.30 7.16 -9.99
C LEU A 54 12.96 7.41 -11.34
N ILE A 55 12.28 7.02 -12.40
CA ILE A 55 12.59 7.42 -13.77
C ILE A 55 11.32 7.95 -14.41
N ASN A 56 11.40 9.14 -15.00
CA ASN A 56 10.30 9.79 -15.69
C ASN A 56 10.78 10.31 -17.04
N LYS A 57 9.93 10.16 -18.06
CA LYS A 57 10.15 10.65 -19.41
C LYS A 57 8.90 11.38 -19.89
N THR A 58 9.07 12.63 -20.26
CA THR A 58 8.04 13.40 -20.97
C THR A 58 8.48 13.67 -22.41
N ALA A 59 7.71 13.18 -23.36
CA ALA A 59 7.89 13.44 -24.78
C ALA A 59 6.61 14.07 -25.36
N ASN A 60 6.66 14.48 -26.63
CA ASN A 60 5.54 15.17 -27.26
C ASN A 60 4.24 14.35 -27.25
N LYS A 61 4.32 13.06 -27.62
CA LYS A 61 3.15 12.18 -27.71
C LYS A 61 2.94 11.27 -26.50
N TYR A 62 3.90 11.16 -25.59
CA TYR A 62 3.82 10.22 -24.49
C TYR A 62 4.53 10.74 -23.24
N SER A 63 4.02 10.34 -22.09
CA SER A 63 4.71 10.50 -20.81
C SER A 63 4.70 9.17 -20.07
N THR A 64 5.79 8.85 -19.40
CA THR A 64 5.86 7.61 -18.63
C THR A 64 6.77 7.80 -17.44
N TRP A 65 6.43 7.15 -16.33
CA TRP A 65 7.30 7.05 -15.19
C TRP A 65 7.25 5.65 -14.60
N LEU A 66 8.34 5.28 -13.94
CA LEU A 66 8.46 4.08 -13.14
C LEU A 66 9.15 4.46 -11.84
N SER A 67 8.60 4.00 -10.73
CA SER A 67 9.23 4.09 -9.42
C SER A 67 9.42 2.72 -8.81
N TYR A 68 10.48 2.58 -8.02
CA TYR A 68 10.74 1.42 -7.21
C TYR A 68 11.25 1.86 -5.84
N THR A 69 10.65 1.31 -4.78
CA THR A 69 11.08 1.50 -3.41
C THR A 69 11.41 0.15 -2.80
N TYR A 70 12.63 0.06 -2.26
CA TYR A 70 12.99 -0.96 -1.28
C TYR A 70 12.98 -0.32 0.10
N SER A 71 12.16 -0.83 1.03
CA SER A 71 12.04 -0.28 2.38
C SER A 71 12.05 -1.38 3.43
N GLN A 72 12.60 -1.08 4.60
CA GLN A 72 12.46 -1.89 5.78
C GLN A 72 12.04 -0.99 6.94
N ASN A 73 10.89 -1.28 7.53
CA ASN A 73 10.31 -0.55 8.64
C ASN A 73 10.03 -1.50 9.81
N ASN A 74 10.71 -1.28 10.94
CA ASN A 74 10.56 -2.09 12.14
C ASN A 74 10.16 -1.24 13.33
N TYR A 75 9.21 -1.73 14.11
CA TYR A 75 8.94 -1.24 15.46
C TYR A 75 10.02 -1.71 16.44
N LYS A 76 10.19 -0.92 17.51
CA LYS A 76 10.92 -1.31 18.71
C LYS A 76 10.16 -0.86 19.95
N PHE A 77 9.68 -1.82 20.73
CA PHE A 77 9.04 -1.61 22.02
C PHE A 77 9.77 -2.45 23.07
N GLN A 78 10.46 -1.79 24.01
CA GLN A 78 11.32 -2.47 24.97
C GLN A 78 10.55 -3.41 25.91
N SER A 79 9.28 -3.10 26.18
CA SER A 79 8.38 -3.90 27.02
C SER A 79 7.72 -5.07 26.30
N PHE A 80 7.93 -5.22 24.99
CA PHE A 80 7.34 -6.30 24.20
C PHE A 80 8.33 -7.45 24.01
N SER A 81 7.79 -8.65 23.81
CA SER A 81 8.56 -9.84 23.42
C SER A 81 7.93 -10.44 22.16
N PRO A 82 8.63 -10.47 21.03
CA PRO A 82 9.93 -9.84 20.76
C PRO A 82 9.87 -8.30 20.83
N SER A 83 11.01 -7.68 21.19
CA SER A 83 11.10 -6.22 21.34
C SER A 83 11.20 -5.47 20.01
N VAL A 84 11.54 -6.17 18.92
CA VAL A 84 11.68 -5.62 17.56
C VAL A 84 10.93 -6.52 16.60
N PHE A 85 10.09 -5.93 15.75
CA PHE A 85 9.28 -6.66 14.77
C PHE A 85 8.85 -5.73 13.63
N PRO A 86 8.43 -6.28 12.47
CA PRO A 86 8.03 -5.47 11.33
C PRO A 86 6.88 -4.51 11.66
N ASN A 87 6.88 -3.35 11.01
CA ASN A 87 5.78 -2.40 11.12
C ASN A 87 4.51 -2.94 10.42
N ASN A 88 3.33 -2.61 10.93
CA ASN A 88 2.04 -3.01 10.33
C ASN A 88 1.90 -2.55 8.86
N VAL A 89 2.62 -1.49 8.49
CA VAL A 89 2.65 -0.96 7.12
C VAL A 89 4.01 -1.16 6.43
N ASP A 90 4.84 -2.10 6.91
CA ASP A 90 6.09 -2.47 6.25
C ASP A 90 5.80 -3.07 4.86
N ILE A 91 6.22 -2.39 3.80
CA ILE A 91 6.13 -2.87 2.43
C ILE A 91 7.56 -2.90 1.90
N ARG A 92 8.10 -4.12 1.75
CA ARG A 92 9.52 -4.30 1.44
C ARG A 92 9.88 -3.88 0.04
N HIS A 93 9.01 -4.22 -0.91
CA HIS A 93 9.18 -3.91 -2.31
C HIS A 93 7.91 -3.26 -2.82
N SER A 94 8.04 -2.12 -3.50
CA SER A 94 6.94 -1.44 -4.15
C SER A 94 7.40 -0.94 -5.51
N VAL A 95 6.69 -1.31 -6.57
CA VAL A 95 6.89 -0.84 -7.94
C VAL A 95 5.61 -0.13 -8.36
N SER A 96 5.75 1.04 -8.96
CA SER A 96 4.64 1.69 -9.65
C SER A 96 5.08 2.17 -11.01
N LEU A 97 4.19 2.09 -11.98
CA LEU A 97 4.45 2.54 -13.34
C LEU A 97 3.22 3.22 -13.91
N ALA A 98 3.43 4.21 -14.78
CA ALA A 98 2.36 4.73 -15.61
C ALA A 98 2.88 5.10 -16.99
N VAL A 99 2.00 4.98 -17.98
CA VAL A 99 2.22 5.36 -19.37
C VAL A 99 0.98 6.11 -19.83
N ASN A 100 1.18 7.33 -20.32
CA ASN A 100 0.17 8.11 -21.01
C ASN A 100 0.59 8.30 -22.46
N TYR A 101 -0.35 8.17 -23.39
CA TYR A 101 -0.11 8.29 -24.82
C TYR A 101 -1.22 9.08 -25.49
N ASN A 102 -0.84 10.20 -26.11
CA ASN A 102 -1.71 11.04 -26.93
C ASN A 102 -1.85 10.42 -28.32
N VAL A 103 -2.89 9.61 -28.50
CA VAL A 103 -3.26 9.01 -29.80
C VAL A 103 -3.59 10.12 -30.80
N LEU A 104 -4.37 11.12 -30.35
CA LEU A 104 -4.68 12.35 -31.07
C LEU A 104 -4.48 13.53 -30.11
N LYS A 105 -4.49 14.77 -30.63
CA LYS A 105 -4.40 15.98 -29.78
C LYS A 105 -5.48 16.05 -28.69
N GLN A 106 -6.61 15.42 -28.96
CA GLN A 106 -7.81 15.42 -28.12
C GLN A 106 -8.10 14.06 -27.48
N LEU A 107 -7.28 13.03 -27.75
CA LEU A 107 -7.50 11.67 -27.30
C LEU A 107 -6.24 11.11 -26.65
N GLU A 108 -6.31 10.90 -25.34
CA GLU A 108 -5.24 10.32 -24.52
C GLU A 108 -5.67 8.96 -23.97
N LEU A 109 -4.74 7.99 -24.02
CA LEU A 109 -4.84 6.70 -23.36
C LEU A 109 -3.85 6.65 -22.21
N SER A 110 -4.26 6.11 -21.07
CA SER A 110 -3.39 5.92 -19.91
C SER A 110 -3.47 4.49 -19.41
N ILE A 111 -2.32 3.93 -19.05
CA ILE A 111 -2.19 2.64 -18.36
C ILE A 111 -1.33 2.88 -17.13
N GLY A 112 -1.79 2.43 -15.98
CA GLY A 112 -1.06 2.51 -14.71
C GLY A 112 -0.99 1.15 -14.04
N GLY A 113 0.11 0.83 -13.38
CA GLY A 113 0.29 -0.42 -12.68
C GLY A 113 0.98 -0.23 -11.34
N MET A 114 0.63 -1.07 -10.37
CA MET A 114 1.30 -1.15 -9.09
C MET A 114 1.49 -2.61 -8.71
N TRP A 115 2.70 -2.95 -8.26
CA TRP A 115 2.98 -4.19 -7.56
C TRP A 115 3.67 -3.88 -6.24
N ARG A 116 3.31 -4.58 -5.17
CA ARG A 116 4.04 -4.49 -3.90
C ARG A 116 3.98 -5.80 -3.15
N SER A 117 5.03 -6.07 -2.38
CA SER A 117 5.03 -7.18 -1.43
C SER A 117 3.90 -7.03 -0.42
N GLY A 118 3.30 -8.13 0.03
CA GLY A 118 2.22 -8.11 1.01
C GLY A 118 2.63 -7.53 2.37
N GLN A 119 1.67 -6.90 3.05
CA GLN A 119 1.90 -6.32 4.39
C GLN A 119 2.05 -7.41 5.45
N PRO A 120 2.83 -7.17 6.52
CA PRO A 120 2.94 -8.09 7.62
C PRO A 120 1.62 -8.25 8.38
N TYR A 121 1.41 -9.45 8.93
CA TYR A 121 0.33 -9.75 9.86
C TYR A 121 0.78 -10.81 10.87
N THR A 122 -0.02 -10.99 11.92
CA THR A 122 0.26 -11.95 12.98
C THR A 122 -0.73 -13.10 12.91
N LYS A 123 -0.23 -14.33 12.79
CA LYS A 123 -1.06 -15.55 12.82
C LYS A 123 -1.39 -15.97 14.25
N PRO A 124 -2.52 -16.64 14.51
CA PRO A 124 -2.73 -17.41 15.73
C PRO A 124 -1.67 -18.52 15.86
N VAL A 125 -1.45 -18.99 17.08
CA VAL A 125 -0.62 -20.17 17.34
C VAL A 125 -1.37 -21.41 16.85
N GLU A 126 -0.82 -22.09 15.84
CA GLU A 126 -1.44 -23.28 15.25
C GLU A 126 -1.67 -24.38 16.30
N GLY A 127 -2.88 -24.92 16.36
CA GLY A 127 -3.28 -25.93 17.36
C GLY A 127 -3.51 -25.38 18.77
N ASN A 128 -3.36 -24.07 18.99
CA ASN A 128 -3.66 -23.38 20.25
C ASN A 128 -4.08 -21.93 19.95
N GLU A 129 -5.11 -21.77 19.12
CA GLU A 129 -5.46 -20.49 18.47
C GLU A 129 -6.11 -19.47 19.41
N THR A 130 -6.59 -19.90 20.57
CA THR A 130 -7.23 -19.05 21.57
C THR A 130 -6.63 -19.26 22.95
N VAL A 131 -6.73 -18.24 23.79
CA VAL A 131 -6.28 -18.24 25.18
C VAL A 131 -7.34 -17.58 26.06
N ARG A 132 -7.52 -18.08 27.28
CA ARG A 132 -8.41 -17.47 28.27
C ARG A 132 -7.66 -16.42 29.08
N ASP A 133 -8.25 -15.24 29.20
CA ASP A 133 -7.82 -14.19 30.11
C ASP A 133 -8.99 -13.78 31.00
N GLY A 134 -9.00 -14.26 32.24
CA GLY A 134 -10.16 -14.13 33.13
C GLY A 134 -11.41 -14.80 32.56
N ASN A 135 -12.45 -14.01 32.33
CA ASN A 135 -13.72 -14.47 31.73
C ASN A 135 -13.74 -14.37 30.20
N ASP A 136 -12.76 -13.69 29.61
CA ASP A 136 -12.69 -13.45 28.19
C ASP A 136 -11.88 -14.55 27.49
N VAL A 137 -12.24 -14.83 26.24
CA VAL A 137 -11.46 -15.68 25.33
C VAL A 137 -10.90 -14.75 24.26
N LEU A 138 -9.59 -14.79 24.08
CA LEU A 138 -8.87 -13.96 23.13
C LEU A 138 -8.16 -14.85 22.11
N VAL A 139 -7.87 -14.30 20.93
CA VAL A 139 -7.00 -14.97 19.96
C VAL A 139 -5.59 -15.02 20.54
N ASN A 140 -4.99 -16.21 20.55
CA ASN A 140 -3.63 -16.44 20.98
C ASN A 140 -2.69 -16.26 19.78
N TYR A 141 -2.10 -15.08 19.65
CA TYR A 141 -1.24 -14.77 18.52
C TYR A 141 0.19 -15.29 18.71
N SER A 142 0.80 -15.68 17.59
CA SER A 142 2.25 -15.92 17.46
C SER A 142 3.05 -14.61 17.50
N ASP A 143 4.35 -14.68 17.17
CA ASP A 143 5.22 -13.50 17.10
C ASP A 143 4.62 -12.41 16.18
N PRO A 144 4.63 -11.14 16.64
CA PRO A 144 3.99 -10.02 15.97
C PRO A 144 4.56 -9.84 14.55
N ASN A 145 3.67 -9.72 13.58
CA ASN A 145 4.01 -9.40 12.18
C ASN A 145 5.06 -10.36 11.58
N SER A 146 5.03 -11.62 12.01
CA SER A 146 5.96 -12.67 11.59
C SER A 146 5.62 -13.29 10.23
N SER A 147 4.43 -13.01 9.68
CA SER A 147 3.98 -13.47 8.37
C SER A 147 3.64 -12.29 7.46
N ASN A 148 3.65 -12.50 6.15
CA ASN A 148 3.24 -11.50 5.15
C ASN A 148 2.04 -12.00 4.35
N LEU A 149 1.13 -11.08 4.01
CA LEU A 149 0.09 -11.32 3.01
C LEU A 149 0.71 -11.68 1.66
N ASP A 150 -0.13 -12.18 0.75
CA ASP A 150 0.25 -12.33 -0.65
C ASP A 150 0.56 -10.96 -1.28
N ASP A 151 1.32 -10.99 -2.37
CA ASP A 151 1.68 -9.79 -3.10
C ASP A 151 0.44 -9.08 -3.66
N PHE A 152 0.45 -7.75 -3.58
CA PHE A 152 -0.59 -6.92 -4.17
C PHE A 152 -0.20 -6.56 -5.60
N ILE A 153 -1.11 -6.76 -6.56
CA ILE A 153 -0.96 -6.32 -7.94
C ILE A 153 -2.24 -5.65 -8.45
N ARG A 154 -2.08 -4.50 -9.11
CA ARG A 154 -3.20 -3.78 -9.73
C ARG A 154 -2.76 -3.16 -11.04
N LEU A 155 -3.59 -3.34 -12.07
CA LEU A 155 -3.47 -2.65 -13.35
C LEU A 155 -4.72 -1.80 -13.58
N ASP A 156 -4.53 -0.55 -13.92
CA ASP A 156 -5.58 0.44 -14.19
C ASP A 156 -5.44 0.94 -15.64
N ALA A 157 -6.57 1.22 -16.29
CA ALA A 157 -6.58 1.79 -17.64
C ALA A 157 -7.62 2.89 -17.77
N SER A 158 -7.32 3.92 -18.54
CA SER A 158 -8.27 5.00 -18.83
C SER A 158 -8.09 5.61 -20.21
N ILE A 159 -9.17 6.25 -20.67
CA ILE A 159 -9.25 7.06 -21.87
C ILE A 159 -9.75 8.45 -21.48
N ASN A 160 -9.15 9.48 -22.05
CA ASN A 160 -9.56 10.87 -21.89
C ASN A 160 -9.76 11.49 -23.28
N TYR A 161 -10.97 11.99 -23.52
CA TYR A 161 -11.34 12.71 -24.73
C TYR A 161 -11.68 14.17 -24.40
N ALA A 162 -10.82 15.09 -24.82
CA ALA A 162 -11.05 16.52 -24.72
C ALA A 162 -11.85 17.01 -25.93
N PHE A 163 -12.76 17.95 -25.72
CA PHE A 163 -13.52 18.56 -26.82
C PHE A 163 -13.85 20.01 -26.51
N GLN A 164 -14.05 20.79 -27.55
CA GLN A 164 -14.45 22.18 -27.43
C GLN A 164 -15.96 22.28 -27.60
N VAL A 165 -16.65 22.95 -26.67
CA VAL A 165 -18.10 23.18 -26.74
C VAL A 165 -18.38 24.54 -27.36
N THR A 166 -17.67 25.57 -26.89
CA THR A 166 -17.66 26.93 -27.45
C THR A 166 -16.22 27.47 -27.44
N GLU A 167 -15.98 28.71 -27.87
CA GLU A 167 -14.64 29.33 -27.78
C GLU A 167 -14.12 29.46 -26.34
N THR A 168 -15.01 29.60 -25.36
CA THR A 168 -14.63 29.73 -23.94
C THR A 168 -14.83 28.43 -23.16
N VAL A 169 -15.79 27.59 -23.57
CA VAL A 169 -16.15 26.36 -22.85
C VAL A 169 -15.47 25.15 -23.43
N HIS A 170 -14.67 24.48 -22.61
CA HIS A 170 -13.96 23.24 -22.94
C HIS A 170 -14.51 22.08 -22.11
N GLY A 171 -14.74 20.94 -22.76
CA GLY A 171 -15.22 19.70 -22.15
C GLY A 171 -14.15 18.61 -22.13
N ALA A 172 -14.27 17.70 -21.16
CA ALA A 172 -13.48 16.47 -21.12
C ALA A 172 -14.35 15.30 -20.66
N LEU A 173 -14.39 14.23 -21.46
CA LEU A 173 -14.97 12.94 -21.14
C LEU A 173 -13.86 11.97 -20.76
N ARG A 174 -13.92 11.40 -19.56
CA ARG A 174 -12.96 10.42 -19.06
C ARG A 174 -13.68 9.14 -18.69
N ALA A 175 -13.21 8.02 -19.21
CA ALA A 175 -13.66 6.70 -18.79
C ALA A 175 -12.45 5.88 -18.35
N GLY A 176 -12.59 5.08 -17.32
CA GLY A 176 -11.52 4.24 -16.83
C GLY A 176 -12.02 3.00 -16.12
N VAL A 177 -11.10 2.07 -15.90
CA VAL A 177 -11.34 0.84 -15.14
C VAL A 177 -10.17 0.68 -14.18
N PHE A 178 -10.48 0.63 -12.89
CA PHE A 178 -9.53 0.22 -11.86
C PHE A 178 -9.48 -1.29 -11.78
N ASN A 179 -8.29 -1.84 -11.50
CA ASN A 179 -8.08 -3.27 -11.32
C ASN A 179 -8.58 -4.12 -12.50
N VAL A 180 -8.09 -3.82 -13.70
CA VAL A 180 -8.38 -4.52 -14.96
C VAL A 180 -8.07 -6.03 -14.87
N LEU A 181 -7.11 -6.42 -14.03
CA LEU A 181 -6.78 -7.82 -13.78
C LEU A 181 -7.88 -8.57 -13.00
N GLY A 182 -8.75 -7.85 -12.30
CA GLY A 182 -9.75 -8.45 -11.42
C GLY A 182 -9.16 -9.18 -10.22
N GLU A 183 -7.94 -8.84 -9.82
CA GLU A 183 -7.22 -9.54 -8.74
C GLU A 183 -7.83 -9.16 -7.38
N GLN A 184 -8.11 -10.18 -6.56
CA GLN A 184 -8.67 -10.00 -5.21
C GLN A 184 -7.55 -9.79 -4.18
N ASN A 185 -6.94 -8.62 -4.19
CA ASN A 185 -5.84 -8.34 -3.28
C ASN A 185 -6.34 -8.21 -1.82
N VAL A 186 -5.84 -9.06 -0.92
CA VAL A 186 -6.03 -8.89 0.52
C VAL A 186 -5.10 -7.76 0.98
N ILE A 187 -5.68 -6.72 1.59
CA ILE A 187 -4.94 -5.53 2.04
C ILE A 187 -4.76 -5.47 3.56
N ASN A 188 -5.52 -6.28 4.31
CA ASN A 188 -5.36 -6.45 5.75
C ASN A 188 -5.97 -7.79 6.15
N ARG A 189 -5.36 -8.46 7.14
CA ARG A 189 -5.85 -9.71 7.72
C ARG A 189 -5.76 -9.65 9.23
N TYR A 190 -6.82 -10.08 9.89
CA TYR A 190 -6.86 -10.22 11.34
C TYR A 190 -7.73 -11.43 11.73
N TYR A 191 -7.77 -11.73 13.02
CA TYR A 191 -8.43 -12.91 13.53
C TYR A 191 -9.36 -12.54 14.68
N GLU A 192 -10.49 -13.24 14.75
CA GLU A 192 -11.46 -13.15 15.84
C GLU A 192 -11.68 -14.54 16.45
N VAL A 193 -12.08 -14.61 17.72
CA VAL A 193 -12.46 -15.88 18.34
C VAL A 193 -13.71 -16.40 17.65
N ASN A 194 -13.72 -17.68 17.29
CA ASN A 194 -14.88 -18.30 16.66
C ASN A 194 -16.06 -18.36 17.67
N PRO A 195 -17.23 -17.77 17.34
CA PRO A 195 -18.39 -17.77 18.23
C PRO A 195 -19.00 -19.17 18.45
N GLU A 196 -18.78 -20.09 17.51
CA GLU A 196 -19.31 -21.47 17.56
C GLU A 196 -18.34 -22.45 18.27
N ASP A 197 -17.04 -22.14 18.30
CA ASP A 197 -16.03 -22.93 19.00
C ASP A 197 -14.91 -22.05 19.57
N SER A 198 -14.98 -21.77 20.87
CA SER A 198 -14.04 -20.91 21.58
C SER A 198 -12.57 -21.40 21.58
N ASN A 199 -12.28 -22.60 21.09
CA ASN A 199 -10.90 -23.11 20.94
C ASN A 199 -10.25 -22.70 19.60
N THR A 200 -11.01 -22.09 18.69
CA THR A 200 -10.55 -21.75 17.33
C THR A 200 -10.69 -20.26 17.04
N ALA A 201 -9.89 -19.78 16.09
CA ALA A 201 -9.96 -18.42 15.57
C ALA A 201 -10.42 -18.41 14.11
N ILE A 202 -11.27 -17.45 13.75
CA ILE A 202 -11.67 -17.21 12.36
C ILE A 202 -10.79 -16.13 11.73
N GLN A 203 -10.38 -16.36 10.49
CA GLN A 203 -9.65 -15.38 9.68
C GLN A 203 -10.61 -14.39 9.03
N ILE A 204 -10.33 -13.10 9.16
CA ILE A 204 -11.05 -12.02 8.48
C ILE A 204 -10.10 -11.28 7.54
N ASP A 205 -10.47 -11.22 6.26
CA ASP A 205 -9.70 -10.58 5.19
C ASP A 205 -10.42 -9.35 4.66
N ASN A 206 -9.77 -8.19 4.76
CA ASN A 206 -10.20 -6.98 4.06
C ASN A 206 -9.54 -6.98 2.68
N LYS A 207 -10.36 -6.87 1.63
CA LYS A 207 -9.91 -6.89 0.24
C LYS A 207 -9.94 -5.49 -0.38
N SER A 208 -9.07 -5.27 -1.36
CA SER A 208 -9.12 -4.07 -2.21
C SER A 208 -10.36 -4.08 -3.10
N LEU A 209 -10.60 -2.96 -3.79
CA LEU A 209 -11.62 -2.91 -4.84
C LEU A 209 -11.31 -3.94 -5.95
N ASP A 210 -12.37 -4.64 -6.34
CA ASP A 210 -12.38 -5.47 -7.54
C ASP A 210 -12.40 -4.57 -8.80
N LEU A 211 -12.54 -5.19 -9.98
CA LEU A 211 -12.67 -4.47 -11.24
C LEU A 211 -13.77 -3.41 -11.15
N THR A 212 -13.38 -2.13 -11.20
CA THR A 212 -14.28 -1.01 -10.92
C THR A 212 -14.25 0.00 -12.07
N PRO A 213 -15.28 0.04 -12.93
CA PRO A 213 -15.39 1.05 -13.98
C PRO A 213 -15.74 2.43 -13.39
N ASN A 214 -15.26 3.49 -14.03
CA ASN A 214 -15.58 4.87 -13.69
C ASN A 214 -15.77 5.72 -14.95
N LEU A 215 -16.59 6.78 -14.82
CA LEU A 215 -16.89 7.72 -15.88
C LEU A 215 -16.98 9.13 -15.28
N SER A 216 -16.41 10.12 -15.96
CA SER A 216 -16.44 11.52 -15.55
C SER A 216 -16.61 12.43 -16.76
N LEU A 217 -17.49 13.41 -16.62
CA LEU A 217 -17.67 14.50 -17.58
C LEU A 217 -17.37 15.82 -16.86
N ARG A 218 -16.45 16.62 -17.41
CA ARG A 218 -16.05 17.90 -16.83
C ARG A 218 -16.15 19.01 -17.87
N PHE A 219 -16.63 20.17 -17.45
CA PHE A 219 -16.62 21.41 -18.23
C PHE A 219 -15.79 22.48 -17.51
N ASN A 220 -14.96 23.20 -18.26
CA ASN A 220 -14.23 24.37 -17.79
C ASN A 220 -14.67 25.57 -18.64
N PHE A 221 -14.93 26.70 -17.99
CA PHE A 221 -15.47 27.93 -18.58
C PHE A 221 -14.59 29.14 -18.21
#